data_AF-A0A6N6VJ87-F1
#
_entry.id   AF-A0A6N6VJ87-F1
#
_cell.length_a   1.000
_cell.length_b   1.000
_cell.length_c   1.000
_cell.angle_alpha   90.00
_cell.angle_beta   90.00
_cell.angle_gamma   90.00
#
_symmetry.space_group_name_H-M   'P 1'
#
loop_
_entity.id
_entity.type
_entity.pdbx_description
1 polymer ?
#
loop_
_entity_poly.entity_id
_entity_poly.type
_entity_poly.pdbx_seq_one_letter_code
_entity_poly.pdbx_strand_id
1 'polypeptide(L)'
;MYISYVAAFLTTIAFLPQAVKTIKTRDTHGLSVLMYMSFVIGVACWLVYGIKLGDVALIVGNGVTLVLALPILVIVGLNDLRAWREGRRF
;
A
#
# COMPACT_ATOMS: atom_id res chain seq x y z
N MET A 1 -4.35 -10.55 -22.69
CA MET A 1 -3.09 -9.76 -22.63
C MET A 1 -3.35 -8.29 -22.29
N TYR A 2 -4.18 -7.56 -23.04
CA TYR A 2 -4.45 -6.12 -22.76
C TYR A 2 -5.17 -5.85 -21.43
N ILE A 3 -6.08 -6.73 -21.01
CA ILE A 3 -6.86 -6.56 -19.76
C ILE A 3 -5.96 -6.50 -18.53
N SER A 4 -4.91 -7.32 -18.46
CA SER A 4 -3.97 -7.35 -17.33
C SER A 4 -3.19 -6.05 -17.19
N TYR A 5 -2.78 -5.43 -18.31
CA TYR A 5 -2.08 -4.14 -18.30
C TYR A 5 -3.01 -2.99 -17.89
N VAL A 6 -4.24 -2.96 -18.41
CA VAL A 6 -5.24 -1.95 -18.03
C VAL A 6 -5.61 -2.11 -16.55
N ALA A 7 -5.81 -3.33 -16.08
CA ALA A 7 -6.07 -3.60 -14.67
C ALA A 7 -4.93 -3.11 -13.78
N ALA A 8 -3.67 -3.45 -14.10
CA ALA A 8 -2.50 -3.01 -13.34
C ALA A 8 -2.34 -1.48 -13.34
N PHE A 9 -2.62 -0.83 -14.47
CA PHE A 9 -2.56 0.63 -14.56
C PHE A 9 -3.65 1.30 -13.70
N LEU A 10 -4.90 0.86 -13.84
CA LEU A 10 -6.04 1.42 -13.12
C LEU A 10 -5.89 1.25 -11.60
N THR A 11 -5.45 0.07 -11.13
CA THR A 11 -5.25 -0.17 -9.70
C THR A 11 -4.11 0.67 -9.13
N THR A 12 -3.00 0.79 -9.87
CA THR A 12 -1.85 1.61 -9.45
C THR A 12 -2.23 3.09 -9.37
N ILE A 13 -2.87 3.62 -10.41
CA ILE A 13 -3.21 5.05 -10.46
C ILE A 13 -4.34 5.42 -9.50
N ALA A 14 -5.25 4.50 -9.18
CA ALA A 14 -6.27 4.73 -8.14
C ALA A 14 -5.64 4.89 -6.75
N PHE A 15 -4.54 4.18 -6.46
CA PHE A 15 -3.84 4.26 -5.17
C PHE A 15 -2.92 5.48 -5.06
N LEU A 16 -2.40 5.98 -6.18
CA LEU A 16 -1.39 7.03 -6.20
C LEU A 16 -1.84 8.36 -5.54
N PRO A 17 -3.04 8.92 -5.79
CA PRO A 17 -3.51 10.14 -5.13
C PRO A 17 -3.55 10.01 -3.61
N GLN A 18 -4.02 8.86 -3.10
CA GLN A 18 -4.07 8.61 -1.66
C GLN A 18 -2.67 8.47 -1.06
N ALA A 19 -1.75 7.81 -1.77
CA ALA A 19 -0.35 7.72 -1.37
C ALA A 19 0.31 9.11 -1.27
N VAL A 20 0.17 9.92 -2.32
CA VAL A 20 0.70 11.29 -2.36
C VAL A 20 0.11 12.15 -1.24
N LYS A 21 -1.21 12.10 -1.03
CA LYS A 21 -1.88 12.84 0.04
C LYS A 21 -1.29 12.45 1.40
N THR A 22 -1.26 11.15 1.72
CA THR A 22 -0.79 10.66 3.02
C THR A 22 0.67 10.97 3.26
N ILE A 23 1.52 10.82 2.25
CA ILE A 23 2.96 11.12 2.35
C ILE A 23 3.19 12.62 2.56
N LYS A 24 2.44 13.47 1.86
CA LYS A 24 2.59 14.92 1.92
C LYS A 24 2.02 15.55 3.18
N THR A 25 0.79 15.16 3.57
CA THR A 25 0.11 15.77 4.73
C THR A 25 0.46 15.09 6.04
N ARG A 26 0.87 13.81 6.00
CA ARG A 26 0.98 12.92 7.16
C ARG A 26 -0.29 12.85 8.01
N ASP A 27 -1.41 13.27 7.45
CA ASP A 27 -2.72 13.12 8.06
C ASP A 27 -3.19 11.69 7.82
N THR A 28 -3.20 10.91 8.89
CA THR A 28 -3.62 9.51 8.89
C THR A 28 -4.88 9.32 9.74
N HIS A 29 -5.62 10.39 10.04
CA HIS A 29 -6.84 10.28 10.80
C HIS A 29 -7.84 9.37 10.08
N GLY A 30 -8.34 8.35 10.79
CA GLY A 30 -9.24 7.34 10.23
C GLY A 30 -8.58 6.24 9.40
N LEU A 31 -7.25 6.25 9.23
CA LEU A 31 -6.53 5.14 8.59
C LEU A 31 -6.18 4.06 9.62
N SER A 32 -6.37 2.80 9.24
CA SER A 32 -6.06 1.65 10.10
C SER A 32 -4.67 1.08 9.78
N VAL A 33 -3.79 1.01 10.80
CA VAL A 33 -2.50 0.29 10.69
C VAL A 33 -2.71 -1.15 10.26
N LEU A 34 -3.71 -1.84 10.82
CA LEU A 34 -3.96 -3.25 10.52
C LEU A 34 -4.36 -3.45 9.06
N MET A 35 -5.16 -2.53 8.51
CA MET A 35 -5.53 -2.56 7.10
C MET A 35 -4.29 -2.46 6.20
N TYR A 36 -3.41 -1.50 6.45
CA TYR A 36 -2.19 -1.32 5.66
C TYR A 36 -1.19 -2.47 5.83
N MET A 37 -1.07 -3.04 7.03
CA MET A 37 -0.26 -4.24 7.27
C MET A 37 -0.75 -5.42 6.43
N SER A 38 -2.05 -5.73 6.52
CA SER A 38 -2.67 -6.81 5.76
C SER A 38 -2.54 -6.59 4.25
N PHE A 39 -2.71 -5.35 3.80
CA PHE A 39 -2.55 -4.98 2.39
C PHE A 39 -1.12 -5.19 1.89
N VAL A 40 -0.10 -4.68 2.60
CA VAL A 40 1.31 -4.86 2.24
C VAL A 40 1.70 -6.34 2.19
N ILE A 41 1.27 -7.13 3.19
CA ILE A 41 1.52 -8.57 3.21
C ILE A 41 0.86 -9.25 2.00
N GLY A 42 -0.40 -8.94 1.72
CA GLY A 42 -1.12 -9.49 0.57
C GLY A 42 -0.45 -9.18 -0.77
N VAL A 43 -0.04 -7.92 -0.98
CA VAL A 43 0.67 -7.51 -2.21
C VAL A 43 2.04 -8.20 -2.32
N ALA A 44 2.76 -8.39 -1.21
CA ALA A 44 4.00 -9.15 -1.19
C ALA A 44 3.79 -10.62 -1.55
N CYS A 45 2.74 -11.26 -1.02
CA CYS A 45 2.37 -12.62 -1.40
C CYS A 45 2.04 -12.73 -2.90
N TRP A 46 1.26 -11.78 -3.44
CA TRP A 46 0.95 -11.71 -4.88
C TRP A 46 2.17 -11.47 -5.75
N LEU A 47 3.11 -10.63 -5.31
CA LEU A 47 4.38 -10.42 -6.01
C LEU A 47 5.19 -11.73 -6.08
N VAL A 48 5.35 -12.43 -4.96
CA VAL A 48 6.04 -13.73 -4.92
C VAL A 48 5.34 -14.74 -5.81
N TYR A 49 4.01 -14.76 -5.81
CA TYR A 49 3.23 -15.64 -6.68
C TYR A 49 3.42 -15.31 -8.17
N GLY A 50 3.40 -14.03 -8.54
CA GLY A 50 3.68 -13.57 -9.90
C GLY A 50 5.07 -13.96 -10.39
N ILE A 51 6.09 -13.84 -9.54
CA ILE A 51 7.46 -14.30 -9.83
C ILE A 51 7.48 -15.81 -10.12
N LYS A 52 6.79 -16.62 -9.29
CA LYS A 52 6.69 -18.07 -9.51
C LYS A 52 6.01 -18.44 -10.82
N LEU A 53 5.04 -17.65 -11.28
CA LEU A 53 4.34 -17.85 -12.55
C LEU A 53 5.07 -17.25 -13.76
N GLY A 54 6.09 -16.41 -13.56
CA GLY A 54 6.69 -15.61 -14.64
C GLY A 54 5.75 -14.56 -15.23
N ASP A 55 4.69 -14.16 -14.50
CA ASP A 55 3.71 -13.18 -14.98
C ASP A 55 4.20 -11.75 -14.74
N VAL A 56 4.67 -11.11 -15.80
CA VAL A 56 5.22 -9.75 -15.78
C VAL A 56 4.19 -8.72 -15.28
N ALA A 57 2.90 -8.89 -15.60
CA ALA A 57 1.87 -7.93 -15.18
C ALA A 57 1.62 -8.01 -13.67
N LEU A 58 1.56 -9.22 -13.10
CA LEU A 58 1.50 -9.39 -11.65
C LEU A 58 2.75 -8.86 -10.95
N ILE A 59 3.93 -9.12 -11.51
CA ILE A 59 5.20 -8.69 -10.92
C ILE A 59 5.29 -7.16 -10.88
N VAL A 60 5.09 -6.50 -12.03
CA VAL A 60 5.19 -5.04 -12.12
C VAL A 60 4.10 -4.36 -11.31
N GLY A 61 2.84 -4.82 -11.42
CA GLY A 61 1.71 -4.23 -10.71
C GLY A 61 1.87 -4.28 -9.18
N ASN A 62 2.21 -5.45 -8.63
CA ASN A 62 2.40 -5.59 -7.19
C ASN A 62 3.72 -4.95 -6.71
N GLY A 63 4.77 -4.95 -7.54
CA GLY A 63 6.03 -4.26 -7.24
C GLY A 63 5.84 -2.74 -7.06
N VAL A 64 5.16 -2.08 -8.01
CA VAL A 64 4.86 -0.65 -7.91
C VAL A 64 3.93 -0.37 -6.72
N THR A 65 2.91 -1.21 -6.52
CA THR A 65 1.98 -1.09 -5.39
C THR A 65 2.71 -1.17 -4.05
N LEU A 66 3.67 -2.09 -3.89
CA LEU A 66 4.50 -2.21 -2.68
C LEU A 66 5.32 -0.96 -2.42
N VAL A 67 5.95 -0.40 -3.44
CA VAL A 67 6.75 0.84 -3.32
C VAL A 67 5.89 2.00 -2.84
N LEU A 68 4.62 2.08 -3.27
CA LEU A 68 3.69 3.12 -2.83
C LEU A 68 3.12 2.83 -1.43
N ALA A 69 2.83 1.58 -1.10
CA ALA A 69 2.15 1.19 0.13
C ALA A 69 3.06 1.21 1.37
N LEU A 70 4.34 0.84 1.22
CA LEU A 70 5.30 0.77 2.34
C LEU A 70 5.48 2.12 3.06
N PRO A 71 5.72 3.26 2.37
CA PRO A 71 5.80 4.56 3.03
C PRO A 71 4.53 4.92 3.80
N ILE A 72 3.36 4.59 3.26
CA ILE A 72 2.08 4.87 3.93
C ILE A 72 1.97 4.06 5.21
N LEU A 73 2.28 2.76 5.16
CA LEU A 73 2.28 1.90 6.34
C LEU A 73 3.21 2.44 7.44
N VAL A 74 4.41 2.88 7.08
CA VAL A 74 5.36 3.47 8.03
C VAL A 74 4.78 4.74 8.66
N ILE A 75 4.21 5.65 7.87
CA ILE A 75 3.63 6.90 8.40
C ILE A 75 2.44 6.61 9.33
N VAL A 76 1.52 5.74 8.90
CA VAL A 76 0.34 5.34 9.68
C VAL A 76 0.78 4.65 10.98
N GLY A 77 1.74 3.73 10.92
CA GLY A 77 2.29 3.05 12.10
C GLY A 77 2.99 3.99 13.09
N LEU A 78 3.79 4.95 12.59
CA LEU A 78 4.45 5.94 13.43
C LEU A 78 3.44 6.89 14.09
N ASN A 79 2.40 7.31 13.36
CA ASN A 79 1.36 8.17 13.89
C ASN A 79 0.51 7.46 14.95
N ASP A 80 0.12 6.20 14.72
CA ASP A 80 -0.61 5.40 15.70
C ASP A 80 0.22 5.16 16.97
N LEU A 81 1.51 4.88 16.83
CA LEU A 81 2.43 4.73 17.97
C LEU A 81 2.55 6.02 18.77
N ARG A 82 2.65 7.18 18.10
CA ARG A 82 2.65 8.50 18.76
C ARG A 82 1.33 8.76 19.49
N ALA A 83 0.20 8.52 18.84
CA ALA A 83 -1.12 8.68 19.44
C ALA A 83 -1.31 7.81 20.70
N TRP A 84 -0.82 6.55 20.66
CA TRP A 84 -0.81 5.67 21.82
C TRP A 84 0.08 6.18 22.95
N ARG A 85 1.31 6.65 22.64
CA ARG A 85 2.22 7.25 23.64
C ARG A 85 1.66 8.50 24.30
N GLU A 86 0.88 9.27 23.57
CA GLU A 86 0.23 10.49 24.05
C GLU A 86 -1.14 10.22 24.73
N GLY A 87 -1.56 8.95 24.85
CA GLY A 87 -2.82 8.57 25.48
C GLY A 87 -4.08 9.02 24.73
N ARG A 88 -3.95 9.44 23.46
CA ARG A 88 -5.04 10.02 22.64
C ARG A 88 -5.85 9.00 21.86
N ARG A 89 -5.67 7.71 22.12
CA ARG A 89 -6.33 6.64 21.35
C ARG A 89 -7.63 6.23 22.06
N PHE A 90 -8.65 7.07 21.96
CA PHE A 90 -10.06 6.78 22.28
C PHE A 90 -10.95 7.42 21.22
#